data_AF-A0A931U304-F1
#
_entry.id   AF-A0A931U304-F1
#
_cell.length_a   1.000
_cell.length_b   1.000
_cell.length_c   1.000
_cell.angle_alpha   90.00
_cell.angle_beta   90.00
_cell.angle_gamma   90.00
#
_symmetry.space_group_name_H-M   'P 1'
#
loop_
_entity.id
_entity.type
_entity.pdbx_description
1 polymer ?
#
loop_
_entity_poly.entity_id
_entity_poly.type
_entity_poly.pdbx_seq_one_letter_code
_entity_poly.pdbx_strand_id
1 'polypeptide(L)'
;MSAVVHAPSERRDVPLDFAAANCLLHEWGWTDGLPVIPPTEDLVRAMLARSPDPPGHVLGKMEPLNGTVTVEKVAANAVMAGCEPAYFPVVLASVKAVLQEQFQVGSTACTTGG
;
A
#
# COMPACT_ATOMS: atom_id res chain seq x y z
N MET A 1 5.96 -2.90 -28.95
CA MET A 1 5.04 -2.74 -27.79
C MET A 1 5.53 -3.68 -26.70
N SER A 2 6.17 -3.15 -25.65
CA SER A 2 6.57 -3.97 -24.50
C SER A 2 5.52 -3.79 -23.42
N ALA A 3 4.88 -4.88 -22.99
CA ALA A 3 4.00 -4.85 -21.83
C ALA A 3 4.89 -4.89 -20.58
N VAL A 4 4.98 -3.78 -19.86
CA VAL A 4 5.65 -3.76 -18.55
C VAL A 4 4.75 -4.52 -17.58
N VAL A 5 5.10 -5.78 -17.28
CA VAL A 5 4.47 -6.56 -16.22
C VAL A 5 5.05 -6.06 -14.90
N HIS A 6 4.26 -5.31 -14.14
CA HIS A 6 4.66 -4.88 -12.81
C HIS A 6 4.51 -6.05 -11.82
N ALA A 7 5.53 -6.28 -10.99
CA ALA A 7 5.54 -7.42 -10.08
C ALA A 7 4.40 -7.35 -9.04
N PRO A 8 3.68 -8.46 -8.82
CA PRO A 8 2.67 -8.55 -7.77
C PRO A 8 3.31 -8.42 -6.38
N SER A 9 2.47 -8.20 -5.37
CA SER A 9 2.93 -8.14 -3.98
C SER A 9 3.48 -9.50 -3.54
N GLU A 10 4.61 -9.53 -2.85
CA GLU A 10 5.21 -10.77 -2.33
C GLU A 10 4.39 -11.28 -1.13
N ARG A 11 4.14 -12.59 -1.10
CA ARG A 11 3.47 -13.26 0.03
C ARG A 11 4.54 -13.94 0.86
N ARG A 12 4.57 -13.66 2.17
CA ARG A 12 5.53 -14.23 3.12
C ARG A 12 4.78 -14.84 4.29
N ASP A 13 5.22 -16.02 4.71
CA ASP A 13 4.72 -16.63 5.94
C ASP A 13 5.27 -15.84 7.14
N VAL A 14 4.36 -15.43 8.02
CA VAL A 14 4.66 -14.70 9.25
C VAL A 14 4.06 -15.43 10.45
N PRO A 15 4.65 -15.28 11.65
CA PRO A 15 4.04 -15.77 12.88
C PRO A 15 2.62 -15.21 13.03
N LEU A 16 1.70 -16.05 13.54
CA LEU A 16 0.35 -15.61 13.90
C LEU A 16 0.32 -14.75 15.17
N ASP A 17 1.44 -14.71 15.91
CA ASP A 17 1.60 -13.82 17.05
C ASP A 17 1.77 -12.37 16.59
N PHE A 18 0.96 -11.48 17.14
CA PHE A 18 0.91 -10.07 16.73
C PHE A 18 2.23 -9.34 16.99
N ALA A 19 2.90 -9.60 18.11
CA ALA A 19 4.15 -8.94 18.45
C ALA A 19 5.28 -9.42 17.53
N ALA A 20 5.41 -10.73 17.34
CA ALA A 20 6.40 -11.32 16.44
C ALA A 20 6.21 -10.88 14.99
N ALA A 21 4.95 -10.80 14.51
CA ALA A 21 4.66 -10.27 13.17
C ALA A 21 5.13 -8.82 13.03
N ASN A 22 4.85 -7.97 14.00
CA ASN A 22 5.29 -6.56 13.97
C ASN A 22 6.81 -6.40 14.02
N CYS A 23 7.52 -7.25 14.78
CA CYS A 23 8.99 -7.28 14.77
C CYS A 23 9.53 -7.58 13.37
N LEU A 24 8.98 -8.59 12.68
CA LEU A 24 9.41 -8.93 11.31
C LEU A 24 9.10 -7.82 10.30
N LEU A 25 7.92 -7.21 10.39
CA LEU A 25 7.54 -6.11 9.50
C LEU A 25 8.49 -4.90 9.65
N HIS A 26 8.93 -4.63 10.89
CA HIS A 26 9.94 -3.61 11.15
C HIS A 26 11.32 -4.02 10.63
N GLU A 27 11.75 -5.26 10.86
CA GLU A 27 13.04 -5.79 10.34
C GLU A 27 13.12 -5.73 8.81
N TRP A 28 11.99 -5.88 8.11
CA TRP A 28 11.89 -5.72 6.66
C TRP A 28 11.80 -4.26 6.19
N GLY A 29 11.72 -3.31 7.12
CA GLY A 29 11.59 -1.88 6.82
C GLY A 29 10.21 -1.48 6.28
N TRP A 30 9.16 -2.24 6.57
CA TRP A 30 7.79 -1.93 6.13
C TRP A 30 7.07 -0.99 7.10
N THR A 31 7.56 -0.89 8.33
CA THR A 31 7.02 -0.02 9.37
C THR A 31 8.14 0.77 10.05
N ASP A 32 7.78 1.87 10.67
CA ASP A 32 8.69 2.73 11.44
C ASP A 32 8.97 2.21 12.86
N GLY A 33 8.45 1.02 13.20
CA GLY A 33 8.54 0.40 14.52
C GLY A 33 7.26 0.56 15.36
N LEU A 34 6.29 1.37 14.92
CA LEU A 34 4.96 1.38 15.54
C LEU A 34 4.17 0.12 15.16
N PRO A 35 3.29 -0.38 16.05
CA PRO A 35 2.45 -1.52 15.75
C PRO A 35 1.46 -1.21 14.62
N VAL A 36 1.34 -2.14 13.67
CA VAL A 36 0.37 -2.13 12.58
C VAL A 36 -0.47 -3.41 12.61
N ILE A 37 -1.59 -3.42 11.88
CA ILE A 37 -2.33 -4.66 11.61
C ILE A 37 -1.57 -5.43 10.51
N PRO A 38 -1.11 -6.67 10.75
CA PRO A 38 -0.43 -7.43 9.69
C PRO A 38 -1.35 -7.61 8.47
N PRO A 39 -0.88 -7.33 7.23
CA PRO A 39 -1.70 -7.41 6.03
C PRO A 39 -1.89 -8.86 5.59
N THR A 40 -2.66 -9.62 6.36
CA THR A 40 -3.00 -11.02 6.04
C THR A 40 -3.84 -11.10 4.78
N GLU A 41 -3.74 -12.22 4.07
CA GLU A 41 -4.44 -12.44 2.79
C GLU A 41 -5.95 -12.20 2.90
N ASP A 42 -6.57 -12.62 4.01
CA ASP A 42 -8.01 -12.46 4.21
C ASP A 42 -8.42 -11.00 4.39
N LEU A 43 -7.63 -10.22 5.14
CA LEU A 43 -7.87 -8.78 5.34
C LEU A 43 -7.65 -8.00 4.04
N VAL A 44 -6.59 -8.34 3.28
CA VAL A 44 -6.32 -7.73 1.97
C VAL A 44 -7.41 -8.09 0.98
N ARG A 45 -7.89 -9.33 0.96
CA ARG A 45 -9.03 -9.75 0.12
C ARG A 45 -10.30 -8.97 0.46
N ALA A 46 -10.56 -8.72 1.73
CA ALA A 46 -11.71 -7.92 2.17
C ALA A 46 -11.63 -6.48 1.63
N MET A 47 -10.45 -5.87 1.63
CA MET A 47 -10.22 -4.56 1.00
C MET A 47 -10.45 -4.61 -0.52
N LEU A 48 -9.84 -5.57 -1.20
CA LEU A 48 -9.92 -5.72 -2.65
C LEU A 48 -11.37 -5.95 -3.13
N ALA A 49 -12.21 -6.62 -2.35
CA ALA A 49 -13.63 -6.79 -2.64
C ALA A 49 -14.43 -5.47 -2.69
N ARG A 50 -13.84 -4.37 -2.19
CA ARG A 50 -14.41 -3.02 -2.21
C ARG A 50 -13.81 -2.15 -3.32
N SER A 51 -12.83 -2.67 -4.06
CA SER A 51 -12.20 -1.97 -5.17
C SER A 51 -13.04 -2.05 -6.44
N PRO A 52 -13.19 -0.96 -7.22
CA PRO A 52 -13.70 -1.03 -8.59
C PRO A 52 -12.67 -1.58 -9.59
N ASP A 53 -11.37 -1.52 -9.26
CA ASP A 53 -10.27 -1.92 -10.12
C ASP A 53 -9.67 -3.28 -9.68
N PRO A 54 -9.12 -4.09 -10.61
CA PRO A 54 -8.53 -5.37 -10.26
C PRO A 54 -7.22 -5.21 -9.46
N PRO A 55 -6.81 -6.20 -8.65
CA PRO A 55 -5.66 -6.08 -7.74
C PRO A 55 -4.33 -5.71 -8.42
N GLY A 56 -4.11 -6.22 -9.63
CA GLY A 56 -2.91 -5.94 -10.43
C GLY A 56 -2.96 -4.62 -11.20
N HIS A 57 -4.04 -3.85 -11.12
CA HIS A 57 -4.12 -2.56 -11.79
C HIS A 57 -3.09 -1.59 -11.21
N VAL A 58 -2.31 -0.99 -12.10
CA VAL A 58 -1.24 -0.06 -11.76
C VAL A 58 -1.80 1.36 -11.81
N LEU A 59 -1.73 2.03 -10.66
CA LEU A 59 -2.23 3.40 -10.50
C LEU A 59 -1.18 4.43 -10.92
N GLY A 60 0.10 4.09 -10.82
CA GLY A 60 1.21 4.98 -11.17
C GLY A 60 2.50 4.61 -10.44
N LYS A 61 3.42 5.58 -10.37
CA LYS A 61 4.65 5.50 -9.57
C LYS A 61 4.64 6.61 -8.53
N MET A 62 5.08 6.30 -7.31
CA MET A 62 5.10 7.25 -6.20
C MET A 62 6.53 7.67 -5.88
N GLU A 63 6.79 8.98 -5.94
CA GLU A 63 8.03 9.59 -5.45
C GLU A 63 8.17 9.42 -3.92
N PRO A 64 9.40 9.42 -3.36
CA PRO A 64 10.69 9.61 -4.05
C PRO A 64 11.28 8.31 -4.62
N LEU A 65 10.88 7.15 -4.09
CA LEU A 65 11.45 5.86 -4.48
C LEU A 65 10.98 5.39 -5.87
N ASN A 66 10.00 6.07 -6.46
CA ASN A 66 9.41 5.72 -7.76
C ASN A 66 8.88 4.28 -7.83
N GLY A 67 8.42 3.78 -6.67
CA GLY A 67 7.83 2.45 -6.54
C GLY A 67 6.53 2.35 -7.33
N THR A 68 6.30 1.20 -7.98
CA THR A 68 5.03 0.95 -8.66
C THR A 68 3.90 0.78 -7.65
N VAL A 69 2.88 1.62 -7.76
CA VAL A 69 1.66 1.57 -6.95
C VAL A 69 0.61 0.74 -7.68
N THR A 70 0.19 -0.36 -7.04
CA THR A 70 -0.91 -1.22 -7.50
C THR A 70 -2.06 -1.18 -6.51
N VAL A 71 -3.25 -1.56 -6.94
CA VAL A 71 -4.43 -1.66 -6.05
C VAL A 71 -4.16 -2.62 -4.89
N GLU A 72 -3.51 -3.77 -5.13
CA GLU A 72 -3.14 -4.73 -4.08
C GLU A 72 -2.21 -4.11 -3.02
N LYS A 73 -1.21 -3.32 -3.44
CA LYS A 73 -0.30 -2.65 -2.50
C LYS A 73 -1.01 -1.58 -1.67
N VAL A 74 -1.93 -0.84 -2.30
CA VAL A 74 -2.76 0.15 -1.58
C VAL A 74 -3.67 -0.56 -0.57
N ALA A 75 -4.23 -1.73 -0.92
CA ALA A 75 -5.02 -2.55 -0.01
C ALA A 75 -4.19 -3.05 1.19
N ALA A 76 -3.00 -3.59 0.95
CA ALA A 76 -2.09 -4.02 2.02
C ALA A 76 -1.74 -2.86 2.97
N ASN A 77 -1.39 -1.69 2.44
CA ASN A 77 -1.10 -0.50 3.25
C ASN A 77 -2.33 -0.02 4.02
N ALA A 78 -3.53 -0.10 3.43
CA ALA A 78 -4.77 0.26 4.12
C ALA A 78 -5.09 -0.69 5.27
N VAL A 79 -4.84 -2.00 5.11
CA VAL A 79 -4.94 -2.97 6.22
C VAL A 79 -3.96 -2.60 7.32
N MET A 80 -2.69 -2.38 6.99
CA MET A 80 -1.66 -1.99 7.96
C MET A 80 -2.05 -0.76 8.77
N ALA A 81 -2.68 0.23 8.11
CA ALA A 81 -3.19 1.44 8.76
C ALA A 81 -4.46 1.22 9.60
N GLY A 82 -5.03 0.02 9.64
CA GLY A 82 -6.26 -0.29 10.37
C GLY A 82 -7.52 0.24 9.72
N CYS A 83 -7.49 0.46 8.40
CA CYS A 83 -8.64 0.96 7.66
C CYS A 83 -9.81 -0.05 7.69
N GLU A 84 -11.04 0.45 7.76
CA GLU A 84 -12.23 -0.37 7.56
C GLU A 84 -12.47 -0.58 6.05
N PRO A 85 -12.77 -1.81 5.58
CA PRO A 85 -12.98 -2.06 4.15
C PRO A 85 -14.02 -1.15 3.48
N ALA A 86 -15.06 -0.75 4.22
CA ALA A 86 -16.08 0.16 3.70
C ALA A 86 -15.49 1.51 3.21
N TYR A 87 -14.38 1.97 3.78
CA TYR A 87 -13.70 3.22 3.41
C TYR A 87 -12.63 3.05 2.33
N PHE A 88 -12.28 1.82 1.97
CA PHE A 88 -11.23 1.55 0.98
C PHE A 88 -11.42 2.26 -0.37
N PRO A 89 -12.65 2.41 -0.93
CA PRO A 89 -12.84 3.18 -2.16
C PRO A 89 -12.36 4.63 -2.06
N VAL A 90 -12.50 5.25 -0.89
CA VAL A 90 -12.04 6.61 -0.62
C VAL A 90 -10.52 6.65 -0.59
N VAL A 91 -9.88 5.71 0.12
CA VAL A 91 -8.41 5.57 0.14
C VAL A 91 -7.87 5.44 -1.27
N LEU A 92 -8.49 4.59 -2.09
CA LEU A 92 -8.07 4.38 -3.48
C LEU A 92 -8.19 5.67 -4.32
N ALA A 93 -9.30 6.39 -4.17
CA ALA A 93 -9.49 7.68 -4.85
C ALA A 93 -8.46 8.73 -4.39
N SER A 94 -8.14 8.78 -3.09
CA SER A 94 -7.10 9.66 -2.54
C SER A 94 -5.73 9.33 -3.11
N VAL A 95 -5.35 8.05 -3.19
CA VAL A 95 -4.08 7.64 -3.79
C VAL A 95 -4.01 8.03 -5.26
N LYS A 96 -5.09 7.85 -6.03
CA LYS A 96 -5.16 8.30 -7.43
C LYS A 96 -4.95 9.82 -7.55
N ALA A 97 -5.53 10.61 -6.65
CA ALA A 97 -5.35 12.06 -6.62
C ALA A 97 -3.90 12.46 -6.26
N VAL A 98 -3.31 11.81 -5.26
CA VAL A 98 -1.91 12.04 -4.84
C VAL A 98 -0.91 11.73 -5.95
N LEU A 99 -1.21 10.74 -6.79
CA LEU A 99 -0.37 10.36 -7.94
C LEU A 99 -0.48 11.31 -9.14
N GLN A 100 -1.38 12.29 -9.09
CA GLN A 100 -1.46 13.32 -10.13
C GLN A 100 -0.26 14.26 -10.02
N GLU A 101 0.33 14.61 -11.17
CA GLU A 101 1.48 15.53 -11.23
C GLU A 101 1.19 16.87 -10.54
N GLN A 102 -0.05 17.36 -10.61
CA GLN A 102 -0.46 18.62 -9.98
C GLN A 102 -0.39 18.58 -8.45
N PHE A 103 -0.45 17.40 -7.83
CA PHE A 103 -0.32 17.24 -6.38
C PHE A 103 1.12 17.39 -5.88
N GLN A 104 2.12 17.15 -6.75
CA GLN A 104 3.54 17.31 -6.45
C GLN A 104 3.95 16.53 -5.18
N VAL A 105 3.67 15.23 -5.13
CA VAL A 105 3.85 14.39 -3.93
C VAL A 105 5.28 14.40 -3.37
N GLY A 106 6.31 14.44 -4.22
CA GLY A 106 7.70 14.51 -3.77
C GLY A 106 8.01 15.75 -2.95
N SER A 107 7.43 16.90 -3.30
CA SER A 107 7.61 18.15 -2.57
C SER A 107 6.67 18.24 -1.36
N THR A 108 5.40 17.90 -1.52
CA THR A 108 4.38 18.01 -0.46
C THR A 108 4.57 17.00 0.68
N ALA A 109 5.19 15.85 0.44
CA ALA A 109 5.52 14.88 1.48
C ALA A 109 6.76 15.24 2.32
N CYS A 110 7.51 16.29 1.95
CA CYS A 110 8.72 16.72 2.65
C CYS A 110 8.47 17.96 3.52
N THR A 111 8.86 17.93 4.79
CA THR A 111 8.69 19.07 5.72
C THR A 111 9.62 20.25 5.43
N THR A 112 10.72 20.04 4.69
CA THR A 112 11.73 21.08 4.40
C THR A 112 11.67 21.63 2.98
N GLY A 113 10.65 21.28 2.16
CA GLY A 113 10.46 21.81 0.80
C GLY A 113 11.70 21.61 -0.08
N GLY A 114 11.86 20.41 -0.64
CA GLY A 114 12.89 20.13 -1.66
C GLY A 114 12.56 20.75 -3.00
#